data_AF-A0A9P6LTM5-F1
#
_entry.id   AF-A0A9P6LTM5-F1
#
_cell.length_a   1.000
_cell.length_b   1.000
_cell.length_c   1.000
_cell.angle_alpha   90.00
_cell.angle_beta   90.00
_cell.angle_gamma   90.00
#
_symmetry.space_group_name_H-M   'P 1'
#
loop_
_entity.id
_entity.type
_entity.pdbx_description
1 polymer ?
#
loop_
_entity_poly.entity_id
_entity_poly.type
_entity_poly.pdbx_seq_one_letter_code
_entity_poly.pdbx_strand_id
1 'polypeptide(L)' 'VFYVIRGIAEATVHETEFVVTTGGRFLVPRGNQYGIVNLSDKNPCQLFFVQVRSADSNL' A
#
# COMPACT_ATOMS: atom_id res chain seq x y z
N VAL A 1 6.00 -1.33 3.25
CA VAL A 1 4.99 -2.40 3.49
C VAL A 1 3.72 -1.75 3.96
N PHE A 2 2.58 -2.13 3.38
CA PHE A 2 1.25 -1.71 3.81
C PHE A 2 0.48 -2.92 4.35
N TYR A 3 -0.31 -2.71 5.39
CA TYR A 3 -1.20 -3.68 6.02
C TYR A 3 -2.57 -3.06 6.22
N VAL A 4 -3.63 -3.75 5.79
CA VAL A 4 -5.01 -3.24 5.92
C VAL A 4 -5.54 -3.63 7.30
N ILE A 5 -5.58 -2.65 8.21
CA ILE A 5 -6.16 -2.83 9.55
C ILE A 5 -7.67 -3.04 9.43
N ARG A 6 -8.31 -2.25 8.56
CA ARG A 6 -9.77 -2.27 8.34
C ARG A 6 -10.10 -1.70 6.98
N GLY A 7 -11.06 -2.33 6.29
CA GLY A 7 -11.59 -1.87 5.01
C GLY A 7 -11.19 -2.75 3.83
N ILE A 8 -11.38 -2.17 2.64
CA ILE A 8 -11.09 -2.76 1.33
C ILE A 8 -10.43 -1.69 0.48
N ALA A 9 -9.26 -2.00 -0.06
CA ALA A 9 -8.52 -1.09 -0.92
C ALA A 9 -8.15 -1.79 -2.23
N GLU A 10 -8.22 -1.04 -3.32
CA GLU A 10 -7.54 -1.38 -4.56
C GLU A 10 -6.15 -0.74 -4.51
N ALA A 11 -5.12 -1.56 -4.69
CA ALA A 11 -3.74 -1.11 -4.74
C ALA A 11 -3.20 -1.36 -6.15
N THR A 12 -2.65 -0.31 -6.74
CA THR A 12 -1.86 -0.40 -7.96
C THR A 12 -0.39 -0.28 -7.58
N VAL A 13 0.42 -1.28 -7.90
CA VAL A 13 1.88 -1.25 -7.71
C VAL A 13 2.52 -1.40 -9.07
N HIS A 14 3.12 -0.31 -9.56
CA HIS A 14 3.57 -0.20 -10.94
C HIS A 14 2.44 -0.53 -11.93
N GLU A 15 2.51 -1.65 -12.64
CA GLU A 15 1.50 -2.09 -13.62
C GLU A 15 0.52 -3.13 -13.05
N THR A 16 0.72 -3.58 -11.81
CA THR A 16 -0.12 -4.63 -11.20
C THR A 16 -1.17 -4.02 -10.29
N GLU A 17 -2.44 -4.33 -10.57
CA GLU A 17 -3.59 -3.90 -9.78
C GLU A 17 -4.20 -5.10 -9.05
N PHE A 18 -4.55 -4.91 -7.78
CA PHE A 18 -5.17 -5.96 -6.97
C PHE A 18 -5.94 -5.37 -5.78
N VAL A 19 -6.96 -6.11 -5.35
CA VAL A 19 -7.75 -5.77 -4.15
C VAL A 19 -7.12 -6.41 -2.91
N VAL A 20 -6.98 -5.61 -1.85
CA VAL A 20 -6.55 -6.08 -0.51
C VAL A 20 -7.60 -5.69 0.52
N THR A 21 -8.09 -6.69 1.25
CA THR A 21 -9.04 -6.51 2.34
C THR A 21 -8.35 -6.57 3.70
N THR A 22 -9.12 -6.27 4.75
CA THR A 22 -8.74 -6.40 6.16
C THR A 22 -7.91 -7.67 6.43
N GLY A 23 -6.77 -7.53 7.08
CA GLY A 23 -5.82 -8.61 7.36
C GLY A 23 -4.80 -8.87 6.24
N GLY A 24 -5.02 -8.33 5.05
CA GLY A 24 -4.10 -8.42 3.92
C GLY A 24 -2.94 -7.44 4.00
N ARG A 25 -1.87 -7.72 3.24
CA ARG A 25 -0.68 -6.88 3.14
C ARG A 25 -0.13 -6.85 1.72
N PHE A 26 0.54 -5.76 1.38
CA PHE A 26 1.29 -5.65 0.14
C PHE A 26 2.58 -4.85 0.31
N LEU A 27 3.50 -5.03 -0.63
CA LEU A 27 4.80 -4.37 -0.64
C LEU A 27 4.92 -3.50 -1.87
N VAL A 28 5.52 -2.32 -1.69
CA VAL A 28 5.94 -1.44 -2.77
C VAL A 28 7.48 -1.42 -2.74
N PRO A 29 8.15 -2.10 -3.68
CA PRO A 29 9.61 -2.04 -3.80
C PRO A 29 10.11 -0.63 -4.11
N ARG A 30 11.37 -0.36 -3.78
CA ARG A 30 12.03 0.91 -4.16
C ARG A 30 12.02 1.05 -5.68
N GLY A 31 11.72 2.26 -6.16
CA GLY A 31 11.63 2.58 -7.58
C GLY A 31 10.23 2.42 -8.17
N ASN A 32 9.33 1.69 -7.51
CA ASN A 32 7.95 1.55 -7.97
C ASN A 32 7.09 2.71 -7.49
N GLN A 33 6.24 3.20 -8.38
CA GLN A 33 5.11 4.05 -8.02
C GLN A 33 3.95 3.18 -7.55
N TYR A 34 3.08 3.75 -6.72
CA TYR A 34 1.90 3.06 -6.25
C TYR A 34 0.71 4.02 -6.08
N GLY A 35 -0.49 3.49 -6.25
CA GLY A 35 -1.77 4.13 -5.96
C GLY A 35 -2.58 3.27 -5.00
N ILE A 36 -3.39 3.91 -4.14
CA ILE A 36 -4.27 3.22 -3.20
C ILE A 36 -5.62 3.92 -3.23
N VAL A 37 -6.68 3.18 -3.57
CA VAL A 37 -8.05 3.67 -3.61
C VAL A 37 -8.89 2.89 -2.60
N ASN A 38 -9.64 3.60 -1.75
CA ASN A 38 -10.64 2.97 -0.90
C ASN A 38 -11.86 2.61 -1.77
N LEU A 39 -12.23 1.33 -1.81
CA LEU A 39 -13.38 0.86 -2.59
C LEU A 39 -14.73 1.01 -1.85
N SER A 40 -14.72 1.58 -0.64
CA SER A 40 -15.96 1.86 0.11
C SER A 40 -16.28 3.35 0.11
N ASP A 41 -17.49 3.68 -0.35
CA ASP A 41 -18.03 5.06 -0.30
C ASP A 41 -18.52 5.45 1.11
N LYS A 42 -18.73 4.46 1.99
CA LYS A 42 -19.38 4.65 3.30
C LYS A 42 -18.41 4.57 4.45
N ASN A 43 -17.40 3.70 4.34
CA ASN A 43 -16.49 3.39 5.44
C ASN A 43 -15.06 3.78 5.08
N PRO A 44 -14.31 4.40 6.00
CA PRO A 44 -12.90 4.66 5.79
C PRO A 44 -12.10 3.35 5.74
N CYS A 45 -11.08 3.32 4.88
CA CYS A 45 -10.07 2.27 4.88
C CYS A 45 -8.86 2.74 5.71
N GLN A 46 -8.46 1.93 6.69
CA GLN A 46 -7.34 2.21 7.57
C GLN A 46 -6.17 1.28 7.25
N LEU A 47 -5.04 1.87 6.88
CA LEU A 47 -3.81 1.16 6.59
C LEU A 47 -2.74 1.51 7.63
N PHE A 48 -2.00 0.51 8.04
CA PHE A 48 -0.71 0.68 8.70
C PHE A 48 0.40 0.54 7.67
N PHE A 49 1.46 1.33 7.79
CA PHE A 49 2.61 1.18 6.92
C PHE A 49 3.93 1.41 7.64
N VAL A 50 4.96 0.73 7.13
CA VAL A 50 6.37 0.95 7.48
C VAL A 50 7.16 1.10 6.20
N GLN A 51 8.05 2.08 6.17
CA GLN A 51 9.01 2.30 5.10
C GLN A 51 10.42 2.30 5.68
N VAL A 52 11.36 1.72 4.94
CA VAL A 52 12.79 1.85 5.21
C VAL A 52 13.33 2.87 4.23
N ARG A 53 14.06 3.87 4.73
CA ARG A 53 14.84 4.77 3.90
C ARG A 53 16.28 4.26 3.93
N SER A 54 16.87 4.04 2.77
CA SER A 54 18.33 3.95 2.70
C SER A 54 18.85 5.35 3.03
N ALA A 55 19.87 5.45 3.88
CA ALA A 55 20.74 6.63 3.81
C ALA A 55 21.28 6.68 2.38
N ASP A 56 21.26 7.86 1.76
CA ASP A 56 21.78 8.04 0.42
C ASP A 56 23.20 7.45 0.35
N SER A 57 23.36 6.40 -0.44
CA SER A 57 24.66 5.78 -0.71
C SER A 57 25.36 6.59 -1.80
N ASN A 58 25.56 7.88 -1.55
CA ASN A 58 26.47 8.73 -2.32
C ASN A 58 27.72 8.99 -1.47
N LEU A 59 28.35 7.90 -1.01
CA LEU A 59 29.75 7.86 -0.60
C LEU A 59 30.53 7.15 -1.70
#